data_AF-A0A317AGZ4-F1
#
_entry.id   AF-A0A317AGZ4-F1
#
_cell.length_a   1.000
_cell.length_b   1.000
_cell.length_c   1.000
_cell.angle_alpha   90.00
_cell.angle_beta   90.00
_cell.angle_gamma   90.00
#
_symmetry.space_group_name_H-M   'P 1'
#
loop_
_entity.id
_entity.type
_entity.pdbx_description
1 polymer ?
#
loop_
_entity_poly.entity_id
_entity_poly.type
_entity_poly.pdbx_seq_one_letter_code
_entity_poly.pdbx_strand_id
1 'polypeptide(L)'
;MEDTKYQRERNHLAQVTDFMRTTVSAHLFTNCCKPSQPYRDWITKLAATVGVRAEDELDEARRYHEAMKPMRVVTQWDTWLTEVDHAVTEGRATGVPECLNDQFIKKDFVSSVSKHFSTWTTSFIVHGLRDPTVTATEMFLQFRQNAQLMHPAKSRSNKAAFAAGGPTLDNEEPDNEKKRGRGRNMQKRQHPYGGGSTSSQKCKACDGFHTLSKCWYAFPDTAPEGWQPRDHITKMVKNRISNTPDLEDDVRSSKRPRSRTPVIKKSQSATPTIEPTSEE
;
A
#
# COMPACT_ATOMS: atom_id res chain seq x y z
N MET A 1 -19.66 -70.11 -11.52
CA MET A 1 -18.68 -69.09 -11.06
C MET A 1 -19.08 -67.68 -11.55
N GLU A 2 -19.79 -67.56 -12.68
CA GLU A 2 -20.45 -66.31 -13.12
C GLU A 2 -21.42 -65.69 -12.09
N ASP A 3 -22.26 -66.50 -11.45
CA ASP A 3 -23.39 -65.99 -10.62
C ASP A 3 -22.92 -65.13 -9.43
N THR A 4 -21.85 -65.57 -8.77
CA THR A 4 -21.21 -64.86 -7.67
C THR A 4 -20.57 -63.53 -8.09
N LYS A 5 -20.10 -63.43 -9.34
CA LYS A 5 -19.49 -62.20 -9.87
C LYS A 5 -20.58 -61.17 -10.19
N TYR A 6 -21.66 -61.61 -10.83
CA TYR A 6 -22.82 -60.78 -11.15
C TYR A 6 -23.49 -60.21 -9.88
N GLN A 7 -23.65 -61.01 -8.83
CA GLN A 7 -24.19 -60.53 -7.56
C GLN A 7 -23.28 -59.52 -6.86
N ARG A 8 -21.97 -59.71 -6.93
CA ARG A 8 -21.00 -58.76 -6.38
C ARG A 8 -21.05 -57.41 -7.10
N GLU A 9 -21.14 -57.43 -8.43
CA GLU A 9 -21.32 -56.23 -9.25
C GLU A 9 -22.62 -55.50 -8.91
N ARG A 10 -23.75 -56.22 -8.79
CA ARG A 10 -25.02 -55.61 -8.36
C ARG A 10 -24.94 -54.95 -6.99
N ASN A 11 -24.27 -55.57 -6.03
CA ASN A 11 -24.11 -55.02 -4.69
C ASN A 11 -23.26 -53.74 -4.70
N HIS A 12 -22.20 -53.70 -5.50
CA HIS A 12 -21.37 -52.50 -5.66
C HIS A 12 -22.15 -51.35 -6.31
N LEU A 13 -22.98 -51.64 -7.33
CA LEU A 13 -23.82 -50.62 -7.96
C LEU A 13 -24.89 -50.06 -7.01
N ALA A 14 -25.47 -50.92 -6.16
CA ALA A 14 -26.40 -50.49 -5.13
C ALA A 14 -25.72 -49.56 -4.10
N GLN A 15 -24.50 -49.89 -3.67
CA GLN A 15 -23.72 -49.04 -2.76
C GLN A 15 -23.40 -47.67 -3.38
N VAL A 16 -23.02 -47.62 -4.67
CA VAL A 16 -22.78 -46.35 -5.37
C VAL A 16 -24.04 -45.51 -5.46
N THR A 17 -25.19 -46.13 -5.73
CA THR A 17 -26.48 -45.43 -5.78
C THR A 17 -26.85 -44.85 -4.42
N ASP A 18 -26.68 -45.62 -3.35
CA ASP A 18 -27.00 -45.20 -1.99
C ASP A 18 -26.06 -44.09 -1.50
N PHE A 19 -24.77 -44.21 -1.84
CA PHE A 19 -23.79 -43.16 -1.60
C PHE A 19 -24.17 -41.85 -2.32
N MET A 20 -24.55 -41.92 -3.61
CA MET A 20 -24.98 -40.74 -4.37
C MET A 20 -26.26 -40.14 -3.79
N ARG A 21 -27.23 -40.96 -3.36
CA ARG A 21 -28.48 -40.51 -2.75
C ARG A 21 -28.27 -39.80 -1.41
N THR A 22 -27.28 -40.24 -0.63
CA THR A 22 -26.97 -39.67 0.70
C THR A 22 -26.04 -38.46 0.65
N THR A 23 -25.19 -38.35 -0.38
CA THR A 23 -24.21 -37.26 -0.50
C THR A 23 -24.70 -36.09 -1.36
N VAL A 24 -25.58 -36.33 -2.33
CA VAL A 24 -26.12 -35.30 -3.23
C VAL A 24 -27.44 -34.76 -2.68
N SER A 25 -27.66 -33.44 -2.79
CA SER A 25 -28.93 -32.84 -2.36
C SER A 25 -30.13 -33.41 -3.14
N ALA A 26 -31.27 -33.57 -2.47
CA ALA A 26 -32.44 -34.27 -3.03
C ALA A 26 -32.92 -33.70 -4.38
N HIS A 27 -32.83 -32.38 -4.56
CA HIS A 27 -33.18 -31.70 -5.81
C HIS A 27 -32.20 -32.03 -6.96
N LEU A 28 -30.89 -32.04 -6.68
CA LEU A 28 -29.87 -32.40 -7.67
C LEU A 28 -29.92 -33.88 -8.03
N PHE A 29 -30.17 -34.75 -7.05
CA PHE A 29 -30.34 -36.18 -7.30
C PHE A 29 -31.53 -36.44 -8.24
N THR A 30 -32.66 -35.80 -7.98
CA THR A 30 -33.88 -35.95 -8.82
C THR A 30 -33.68 -35.46 -10.26
N ASN A 31 -32.93 -34.37 -10.44
CA ASN A 31 -32.75 -33.75 -11.75
C ASN A 31 -31.58 -34.35 -12.56
N CYS A 32 -30.48 -34.71 -11.90
CA CYS A 32 -29.23 -35.12 -12.54
C CYS A 32 -29.03 -36.65 -12.55
N CYS A 33 -29.61 -37.39 -11.61
CA CYS A 33 -29.40 -38.84 -11.43
C CYS A 33 -30.64 -39.64 -11.85
N LYS A 34 -30.82 -39.81 -13.17
CA LYS A 34 -31.97 -40.58 -13.69
C LYS A 34 -31.66 -42.09 -13.67
N PRO A 35 -32.54 -42.94 -13.09
CA PRO A 35 -32.32 -44.40 -12.98
C PRO A 35 -32.06 -45.12 -14.32
N SER A 36 -32.49 -44.53 -15.44
CA SER A 36 -32.29 -45.06 -16.79
C SER A 36 -30.92 -44.74 -17.40
N GLN A 37 -30.11 -43.90 -16.74
CA GLN A 37 -28.83 -43.42 -17.27
C GLN A 37 -27.65 -44.06 -16.54
N PRO A 38 -26.50 -44.25 -17.20
CA PRO A 38 -25.32 -44.79 -16.54
C PRO A 38 -24.80 -43.80 -15.50
N TYR A 39 -24.23 -44.32 -14.41
CA TYR A 39 -23.68 -43.53 -13.31
C TYR A 39 -22.62 -42.50 -13.76
N ARG A 40 -21.89 -42.78 -14.84
CA ARG A 40 -20.95 -41.80 -15.42
C ARG A 40 -21.67 -40.53 -15.90
N ASP A 41 -22.86 -40.68 -16.49
CA ASP A 41 -23.68 -39.54 -16.94
C ASP A 41 -24.26 -38.76 -15.76
N TRP A 42 -24.48 -39.43 -14.62
CA TRP A 42 -24.89 -38.74 -13.40
C TRP A 42 -23.75 -37.86 -12.88
N ILE A 43 -22.53 -38.38 -12.84
CA ILE A 43 -21.35 -37.63 -12.41
C ILE A 43 -21.08 -36.44 -13.34
N THR A 44 -21.15 -36.62 -14.66
CA THR A 44 -20.94 -35.52 -15.61
C THR A 44 -22.04 -34.46 -15.49
N LYS A 45 -23.30 -34.84 -15.28
CA LYS A 45 -24.39 -33.89 -15.08
C LYS A 45 -24.31 -33.18 -13.74
N LEU A 46 -23.97 -33.89 -12.67
CA LEU A 46 -23.73 -33.27 -11.37
C LEU A 46 -22.56 -32.30 -11.45
N ALA A 47 -21.46 -32.69 -12.10
CA ALA A 47 -20.32 -31.80 -12.36
C ALA A 47 -20.70 -30.61 -13.26
N ALA A 48 -21.56 -30.78 -14.25
CA ALA A 48 -22.03 -29.66 -15.07
C ALA A 48 -23.01 -28.72 -14.33
N THR A 49 -23.75 -29.26 -13.37
CA THR A 49 -24.76 -28.50 -12.61
C THR A 49 -24.14 -27.80 -11.39
N VAL A 50 -23.00 -28.30 -10.89
CA VAL A 50 -22.37 -27.85 -9.62
C VAL A 50 -20.89 -27.47 -9.78
N GLY A 51 -20.18 -28.00 -10.77
CA GLY A 51 -18.73 -27.81 -10.95
C GLY A 51 -18.41 -26.41 -11.48
N VAL A 52 -17.50 -25.74 -10.76
CA VAL A 52 -17.04 -24.34 -10.92
C VAL A 52 -18.18 -23.42 -11.34
N ARG A 53 -18.78 -22.75 -10.35
CA ARG A 53 -19.94 -21.91 -10.66
C ARG A 53 -19.49 -20.91 -11.71
N ALA A 54 -20.26 -20.76 -12.79
CA ALA A 54 -20.12 -19.62 -13.70
C ALA A 54 -20.03 -18.29 -12.91
N GLU A 55 -20.63 -18.25 -11.72
CA GLU A 55 -20.51 -17.16 -10.76
C GLU A 55 -19.10 -16.95 -10.18
N ASP A 56 -18.35 -18.02 -9.90
CA ASP A 56 -16.95 -17.95 -9.44
C ASP A 56 -16.03 -17.51 -10.59
N GLU A 57 -16.26 -18.00 -11.82
CA GLU A 57 -15.56 -17.52 -13.02
C GLU A 57 -15.88 -16.04 -13.31
N LEU A 58 -17.14 -15.64 -13.16
CA LEU A 58 -17.57 -14.24 -13.28
C LEU A 58 -16.97 -13.38 -12.18
N ASP A 59 -16.87 -13.87 -10.95
CA ASP A 59 -16.23 -13.16 -9.85
C ASP A 59 -14.73 -12.97 -10.08
N GLU A 60 -14.05 -13.96 -10.63
CA GLU A 60 -12.63 -13.86 -10.93
C GLU A 60 -12.37 -12.96 -12.15
N ALA A 61 -13.21 -13.05 -13.19
CA ALA A 61 -13.19 -12.09 -14.30
C ALA A 61 -13.47 -10.65 -13.82
N ARG A 62 -14.40 -10.48 -12.88
CA ARG A 62 -14.65 -9.20 -12.21
C ARG A 62 -13.38 -8.72 -11.48
N ARG A 63 -12.73 -9.57 -10.68
CA ARG A 63 -11.48 -9.22 -9.98
C ARG A 63 -10.37 -8.79 -10.93
N TYR A 64 -10.17 -9.52 -12.03
CA TYR A 64 -9.22 -9.14 -13.08
C TYR A 64 -9.50 -7.73 -13.61
N HIS A 65 -10.74 -7.46 -14.02
CA HIS A 65 -11.11 -6.14 -14.53
C HIS A 65 -11.04 -5.03 -13.47
N GLU A 66 -11.27 -5.35 -12.19
CA GLU A 66 -11.11 -4.40 -11.09
C GLU A 66 -9.65 -4.06 -10.82
N ALA A 67 -8.75 -5.04 -10.85
CA ALA A 67 -7.31 -4.84 -10.70
C ALA A 67 -6.72 -4.04 -11.87
N MET A 68 -7.19 -4.31 -13.09
CA MET A 68 -6.82 -3.57 -14.32
C MET A 68 -7.43 -2.15 -14.40
N LYS A 69 -8.09 -1.63 -13.37
CA LYS A 69 -8.51 -0.21 -13.39
C LYS A 69 -7.27 0.70 -13.30
N PRO A 70 -7.26 1.85 -14.02
CA PRO A 70 -6.17 2.81 -13.94
C PRO A 70 -5.87 3.23 -12.50
N MET A 71 -4.58 3.35 -12.17
CA MET A 71 -4.11 3.80 -10.87
C MET A 71 -4.70 5.16 -10.49
N ARG A 72 -5.21 5.27 -9.26
CA ARG A 72 -5.65 6.56 -8.69
C ARG A 72 -4.46 7.43 -8.27
N VAL A 73 -3.38 6.81 -7.82
CA VAL A 73 -2.17 7.48 -7.29
C VAL A 73 -0.92 6.85 -7.90
N VAL A 74 -0.18 7.61 -8.72
CA VAL A 74 0.99 7.12 -9.48
C VAL A 74 2.10 6.57 -8.59
N THR A 75 2.30 7.14 -7.40
CA THR A 75 3.35 6.69 -6.47
C THR A 75 3.08 5.30 -5.86
N GLN A 76 1.89 4.74 -6.06
CA GLN A 76 1.50 3.40 -5.58
C GLN A 76 1.57 2.35 -6.70
N TRP A 77 2.28 2.64 -7.78
CA TRP A 77 2.39 1.74 -8.93
C TRP A 77 2.89 0.34 -8.56
N ASP A 78 3.76 0.21 -7.56
CA ASP A 78 4.32 -1.10 -7.14
C ASP A 78 3.26 -1.99 -6.48
N THR A 79 2.43 -1.41 -5.60
CA THR A 79 1.29 -2.10 -5.01
C THR A 79 0.27 -2.48 -6.07
N TRP A 80 -0.06 -1.54 -6.96
CA TRP A 80 -1.02 -1.78 -8.05
C TRP A 80 -0.54 -2.87 -9.00
N LEU A 81 0.74 -2.85 -9.40
CA LEU A 81 1.31 -3.87 -10.27
C LEU A 81 1.27 -5.26 -9.61
N THR A 82 1.47 -5.33 -8.29
CA THR A 82 1.36 -6.58 -7.53
C THR A 82 -0.08 -7.10 -7.52
N GLU A 83 -1.08 -6.21 -7.39
CA GLU A 83 -2.49 -6.58 -7.47
C GLU A 83 -2.88 -7.10 -8.86
N VAL A 84 -2.38 -6.45 -9.92
CA VAL A 84 -2.58 -6.90 -11.32
C VAL A 84 -1.94 -8.26 -11.56
N ASP A 85 -0.68 -8.46 -11.15
CA ASP A 85 0.03 -9.73 -11.30
C ASP A 85 -0.66 -10.87 -10.55
N HIS A 86 -1.17 -10.59 -9.34
CA HIS A 86 -1.97 -11.53 -8.56
C HIS A 86 -3.26 -11.90 -9.28
N ALA A 87 -4.05 -10.92 -9.74
CA ALA A 87 -5.32 -11.17 -10.43
C ALA A 87 -5.13 -11.91 -11.77
N VAL A 88 -4.04 -11.63 -12.51
CA VAL A 88 -3.70 -12.39 -13.73
C VAL A 88 -3.33 -13.83 -13.38
N THR A 89 -2.60 -14.06 -12.30
CA THR A 89 -2.21 -15.39 -11.85
C THR A 89 -3.42 -16.20 -11.38
N GLU A 90 -4.31 -15.61 -10.59
CA GLU A 90 -5.55 -16.23 -10.14
C GLU A 90 -6.49 -16.50 -11.33
N GLY A 91 -6.68 -15.53 -12.23
CA GLY A 91 -7.48 -15.70 -13.44
C GLY A 91 -6.95 -16.78 -14.38
N ARG A 92 -5.63 -16.93 -14.50
CA ARG A 92 -5.02 -18.06 -15.24
C ARG A 92 -5.29 -19.41 -14.57
N ALA A 93 -5.24 -19.46 -13.24
CA ALA A 93 -5.48 -20.69 -12.49
C ALA A 93 -6.95 -21.16 -12.56
N THR A 94 -7.89 -20.22 -12.61
CA THR A 94 -9.34 -20.48 -12.72
C THR A 94 -9.83 -20.64 -14.16
N GLY A 95 -9.02 -20.26 -15.16
CA GLY A 95 -9.36 -20.42 -16.57
C GLY A 95 -10.12 -19.25 -17.19
N VAL A 96 -10.05 -18.05 -16.59
CA VAL A 96 -10.64 -16.82 -17.14
C VAL A 96 -10.04 -16.53 -18.53
N PRO A 97 -10.84 -16.49 -19.61
CA PRO A 97 -10.35 -16.37 -20.99
C PRO A 97 -9.44 -15.15 -21.23
N GLU A 98 -9.74 -14.03 -20.58
CA GLU A 98 -8.99 -12.78 -20.65
C GLU A 98 -7.58 -12.90 -20.07
N CYS A 99 -7.39 -13.77 -19.08
CA CYS A 99 -6.11 -14.02 -18.42
C CYS A 99 -5.25 -15.09 -19.13
N LEU A 100 -5.86 -15.89 -20.01
CA LEU A 100 -5.16 -16.94 -20.77
C LEU A 100 -4.40 -16.38 -21.99
N ASN A 101 -4.84 -15.25 -22.53
CA ASN A 101 -4.24 -14.64 -23.72
C ASN A 101 -3.43 -13.40 -23.36
N ASP A 102 -2.11 -13.51 -23.52
CA ASP A 102 -1.17 -12.42 -23.28
C ASP A 102 -1.47 -11.17 -24.10
N GLN A 103 -2.05 -11.30 -25.29
CA GLN A 103 -2.42 -10.15 -26.10
C GLN A 103 -3.53 -9.31 -25.47
N PHE A 104 -4.47 -9.93 -24.75
CA PHE A 104 -5.53 -9.23 -24.04
C PHE A 104 -4.98 -8.53 -22.81
N ILE A 105 -4.19 -9.24 -22.00
CA ILE A 105 -3.51 -8.67 -20.82
C ILE A 105 -2.68 -7.44 -21.21
N LYS A 106 -1.89 -7.52 -22.29
CA LYS A 106 -1.07 -6.39 -22.77
C LYS A 106 -1.92 -5.18 -23.17
N LYS A 107 -3.04 -5.39 -23.86
CA LYS A 107 -3.94 -4.31 -24.29
C LYS A 107 -4.60 -3.62 -23.10
N ASP A 108 -5.11 -4.40 -22.16
CA ASP A 108 -5.74 -3.91 -20.94
C ASP A 108 -4.73 -3.15 -20.07
N PHE A 109 -3.51 -3.69 -19.95
CA PHE A 109 -2.41 -3.04 -19.23
C PHE A 109 -2.05 -1.68 -19.83
N VAL A 110 -1.86 -1.63 -21.16
CA VAL A 110 -1.58 -0.39 -21.90
C VAL A 110 -2.65 0.66 -21.65
N SER A 111 -3.93 0.27 -21.71
CA SER A 111 -5.06 1.16 -21.40
C SER A 111 -4.94 1.72 -19.98
N SER A 112 -4.62 0.86 -19.02
CA SER A 112 -4.55 1.18 -17.58
C SER A 112 -3.46 2.19 -17.23
N VAL A 113 -2.30 2.09 -17.88
CA VAL A 113 -1.12 2.92 -17.55
C VAL A 113 -0.95 4.13 -18.46
N SER A 114 -1.62 4.17 -19.62
CA SER A 114 -1.47 5.19 -20.68
C SER A 114 -1.50 6.64 -20.18
N LYS A 115 -2.39 6.95 -19.23
CA LYS A 115 -2.57 8.31 -18.69
C LYS A 115 -1.37 8.80 -17.89
N HIS A 116 -0.71 7.91 -17.15
CA HIS A 116 0.35 8.29 -16.19
C HIS A 116 1.75 7.95 -16.71
N PHE A 117 1.87 6.95 -17.59
CA PHE A 117 3.13 6.43 -18.12
C PHE A 117 3.18 6.54 -19.66
N SER A 118 2.75 7.67 -20.20
CA SER A 118 2.58 7.87 -21.65
C SER A 118 3.83 7.53 -22.47
N THR A 119 5.02 7.96 -22.03
CA THR A 119 6.29 7.69 -22.72
C THR A 119 6.58 6.19 -22.82
N TRP A 120 6.44 5.47 -21.71
CA TRP A 120 6.63 4.02 -21.68
C TRP A 120 5.57 3.32 -22.55
N THR A 121 4.30 3.74 -22.42
CA THR A 121 3.19 3.18 -23.20
C THR A 121 3.41 3.32 -24.70
N THR A 122 3.83 4.49 -25.17
CA THR A 122 4.12 4.71 -26.59
C THR A 122 5.24 3.79 -27.08
N SER A 123 6.33 3.66 -26.30
CA SER A 123 7.43 2.74 -26.64
C SER A 123 6.96 1.28 -26.68
N PHE A 124 6.21 0.84 -25.69
CA PHE A 124 5.71 -0.53 -25.62
C PHE A 124 4.71 -0.86 -26.73
N ILE A 125 3.83 0.08 -27.12
CA ILE A 125 2.90 -0.10 -28.25
C ILE A 125 3.67 -0.38 -29.55
N VAL A 126 4.78 0.31 -29.78
CA VAL A 126 5.59 0.17 -31.00
C VAL A 126 6.38 -1.14 -31.01
N HIS A 127 6.95 -1.53 -29.87
CA HIS A 127 7.94 -2.62 -29.82
C HIS A 127 7.42 -3.93 -29.20
N GLY A 128 6.58 -3.89 -28.17
CA GLY A 128 6.22 -5.06 -27.37
C GLY A 128 4.76 -5.53 -27.50
N LEU A 129 3.83 -4.63 -27.85
CA LEU A 129 2.39 -4.95 -27.82
C LEU A 129 1.99 -6.02 -28.84
N ARG A 130 2.63 -6.04 -30.02
CA ARG A 130 2.37 -7.02 -31.09
C ARG A 130 3.41 -8.14 -31.14
N ASP A 131 4.44 -8.06 -30.32
CA ASP A 131 5.51 -9.07 -30.28
C ASP A 131 4.98 -10.32 -29.55
N PRO A 132 4.89 -11.49 -30.23
CA PRO A 132 4.43 -12.72 -29.61
C PRO A 132 5.44 -13.30 -28.60
N THR A 133 6.70 -12.87 -28.63
CA THR A 133 7.75 -13.37 -27.72
C THR A 133 7.69 -12.71 -26.35
N VAL A 134 7.14 -11.50 -26.27
CA VAL A 134 6.95 -10.78 -25.02
C VAL A 134 5.75 -11.38 -24.29
N THR A 135 5.97 -11.96 -23.12
CA THR A 135 4.87 -12.47 -22.28
C THR A 135 4.30 -11.36 -21.38
N ALA A 136 3.11 -11.57 -20.80
CA ALA A 136 2.57 -10.63 -19.82
C ALA A 136 3.52 -10.42 -18.62
N THR A 137 4.22 -11.47 -18.18
CA THR A 137 5.22 -11.41 -17.11
C THR A 137 6.44 -10.58 -17.49
N GLU A 138 6.92 -10.71 -18.74
CA GLU A 138 8.03 -9.88 -19.25
C GLU A 138 7.63 -8.41 -19.35
N MET A 139 6.40 -8.12 -19.81
CA MET A 139 5.86 -6.77 -19.82
C MET A 139 5.81 -6.16 -18.41
N PHE A 140 5.35 -6.90 -17.40
CA PHE A 140 5.32 -6.42 -16.01
C PHE A 140 6.73 -6.13 -15.47
N LEU A 141 7.71 -6.97 -15.82
CA LEU A 141 9.11 -6.77 -15.44
C LEU A 141 9.67 -5.48 -16.06
N GLN A 142 9.49 -5.28 -17.37
CA GLN A 142 9.94 -4.08 -18.08
C GLN A 142 9.26 -2.82 -17.57
N PHE A 143 7.95 -2.88 -17.28
CA PHE A 143 7.22 -1.78 -16.68
C PHE A 143 7.78 -1.44 -15.29
N ARG A 144 8.01 -2.44 -14.43
CA ARG A 144 8.56 -2.23 -13.08
C ARG A 144 9.90 -1.52 -13.13
N GLN A 145 10.81 -1.95 -14.01
CA GLN A 145 12.12 -1.31 -14.18
C GLN A 145 11.97 0.16 -14.62
N ASN A 146 11.11 0.44 -15.58
CA ASN A 146 10.89 1.81 -16.05
C ASN A 146 10.20 2.68 -14.98
N ALA A 147 9.20 2.15 -14.29
CA ALA A 147 8.47 2.85 -13.25
C ALA A 147 9.36 3.16 -12.03
N GLN A 148 10.33 2.30 -11.70
CA GLN A 148 11.32 2.61 -10.66
C GLN A 148 12.22 3.80 -11.02
N LEU A 149 12.60 3.93 -12.30
CA LEU A 149 13.42 5.05 -12.77
C LEU A 149 12.64 6.38 -12.78
N MET A 150 11.39 6.34 -13.26
CA MET A 150 10.56 7.55 -13.43
C MET A 150 9.81 7.95 -12.16
N HIS A 151 9.44 6.98 -11.34
CA HIS A 151 8.64 7.14 -10.12
C HIS A 151 9.19 6.25 -9.01
N PRO A 152 10.36 6.55 -8.43
CA PRO A 152 10.97 5.70 -7.41
C PRO A 152 9.99 5.46 -6.26
N ALA A 153 9.50 4.22 -6.19
CA ALA A 153 8.68 3.78 -5.07
C ALA A 153 9.56 3.82 -3.82
N LYS A 154 8.99 4.27 -2.70
CA LYS A 154 9.69 4.17 -1.41
C LYS A 154 9.92 2.69 -1.14
N SER A 155 11.15 2.23 -1.34
CA SER A 155 11.60 0.86 -1.12
C SER A 155 10.94 0.30 0.14
N ARG A 156 9.97 -0.59 -0.03
CA ARG A 156 9.56 -1.49 1.03
C ARG A 156 10.52 -2.65 0.93
N SER A 157 11.53 -2.65 1.79
CA SER A 157 12.49 -3.74 1.93
C SER A 157 11.81 -5.02 2.43
N ASN A 158 11.02 -5.67 1.58
CA ASN A 158 10.60 -7.04 1.78
C ASN A 158 11.42 -7.88 0.80
N LYS A 159 12.70 -8.09 1.15
CA LYS A 159 13.53 -9.11 0.51
C LYS A 159 12.91 -10.48 0.84
N ALA A 160 12.01 -10.97 -0.01
CA ALA A 160 11.66 -12.37 -0.04
C ALA A 160 12.87 -13.11 -0.63
N ALA A 161 13.61 -13.82 0.22
CA ALA A 161 14.77 -14.58 -0.17
C ALA A 161 14.33 -15.91 -0.82
N PHE A 162 14.10 -15.89 -2.12
CA PHE A 162 14.14 -17.08 -2.96
C PHE A 162 14.98 -16.76 -4.19
N ALA A 163 16.30 -16.77 -4.02
CA ALA A 163 17.24 -16.77 -5.12
C ALA A 163 17.84 -18.18 -5.23
N ALA A 164 17.32 -18.96 -6.17
CA ALA A 164 18.11 -20.01 -6.79
C ALA A 164 19.24 -19.33 -7.56
N GLY A 165 20.45 -19.86 -7.41
CA GLY A 165 21.71 -19.17 -7.68
C GLY A 165 21.87 -18.57 -9.08
N GLY A 166 22.33 -17.32 -9.10
CA GLY A 166 23.00 -16.68 -10.22
C GLY A 166 24.06 -15.72 -9.65
N PRO A 167 25.28 -15.66 -10.20
CA PRO A 167 26.37 -14.89 -9.62
C PRO A 167 26.10 -13.40 -9.78
N THR A 168 26.04 -12.68 -8.65
CA THR A 168 26.05 -11.22 -8.62
C THR A 168 27.50 -10.77 -8.49
N LEU A 169 27.98 -10.03 -9.47
CA LEU A 169 29.23 -9.28 -9.39
C LEU A 169 28.94 -7.93 -8.73
N ASP A 170 29.45 -7.80 -7.52
CA ASP A 170 30.15 -6.65 -6.93
C ASP A 170 29.66 -5.23 -7.29
N ASN A 171 29.03 -4.54 -6.34
CA ASN A 171 29.70 -3.55 -5.48
C ASN A 171 28.70 -2.74 -4.66
N GLU A 172 29.22 -2.11 -3.61
CA GLU A 172 28.61 -1.17 -2.66
C GLU A 172 28.16 -1.81 -1.33
N GLU A 173 29.12 -1.83 -0.38
CA GLU A 173 28.86 -1.90 1.06
C GLU A 173 27.96 -0.74 1.51
N PRO A 174 26.97 -1.01 2.38
CA PRO A 174 26.47 0.00 3.29
C PRO A 174 26.81 -0.37 4.74
N ASP A 175 27.54 0.55 5.38
CA ASP A 175 27.77 0.65 6.82
C ASP A 175 26.44 0.58 7.60
N ASN A 176 26.41 -0.26 8.62
CA ASN A 176 25.21 -0.69 9.33
C ASN A 176 25.30 -0.34 10.81
N GLU A 177 24.92 0.88 11.17
CA GLU A 177 24.56 1.22 12.55
C GLU A 177 23.08 0.92 12.85
N LYS A 178 22.90 -0.17 13.59
CA LYS A 178 21.65 -0.65 14.18
C LYS A 178 20.99 0.42 15.06
N LYS A 179 19.66 0.58 14.95
CA LYS A 179 18.78 0.72 16.13
C LYS A 179 17.40 0.13 15.89
N ARG A 180 17.15 -0.97 16.60
CA ARG A 180 15.88 -1.70 16.71
C ARG A 180 14.83 -0.83 17.41
N GLY A 181 13.63 -0.74 16.85
CA GLY A 181 12.50 -0.05 17.47
C GLY A 181 11.16 -0.57 16.96
N ARG A 182 10.59 -1.52 17.70
CA ARG A 182 9.28 -2.18 17.55
C ARG A 182 8.14 -1.17 17.74
N GLY A 183 7.14 -1.09 16.86
CA GLY A 183 5.98 -0.23 17.10
C GLY A 183 4.87 -0.21 16.03
N ARG A 184 3.86 -1.06 16.25
CA ARG A 184 2.50 -1.17 15.71
C ARG A 184 1.93 -0.05 14.80
N ASN A 185 1.33 -0.50 13.70
CA ASN A 185 0.36 0.21 12.84
C ASN A 185 -0.81 0.81 13.64
N MET A 186 -1.15 2.07 13.37
CA MET A 186 -2.51 2.58 13.52
C MET A 186 -2.82 3.56 12.38
N GLN A 187 -3.89 3.27 11.65
CA GLN A 187 -4.33 3.94 10.42
C GLN A 187 -4.65 5.42 10.68
N LYS A 188 -4.10 6.32 9.85
CA LYS A 188 -4.37 7.76 9.92
C LYS A 188 -5.42 8.15 8.87
N ARG A 189 -6.66 8.33 9.32
CA ARG A 189 -7.71 9.08 8.58
C ARG A 189 -7.24 10.53 8.40
N GLN A 190 -7.30 11.02 7.17
CA GLN A 190 -7.08 12.43 6.84
C GLN A 190 -8.39 13.22 7.08
N HIS A 191 -8.29 14.40 7.70
CA HIS A 191 -9.31 15.44 7.63
C HIS A 191 -8.61 16.80 7.45
N PRO A 192 -9.21 17.77 6.73
CA PRO A 192 -8.50 18.88 6.10
C PRO A 192 -8.65 20.17 6.89
N TYR A 193 -7.55 20.89 7.13
CA TYR A 193 -7.48 22.34 6.96
C TYR A 193 -6.01 22.80 6.97
N GLY A 194 -5.74 23.87 6.24
CA GLY A 194 -4.42 24.27 5.73
C GLY A 194 -3.40 24.77 6.75
N GLY A 195 -2.19 24.97 6.24
CA GLY A 195 -1.16 25.83 6.85
C GLY A 195 0.22 25.19 6.88
N GLY A 196 1.01 25.41 5.83
CA GLY A 196 2.39 24.92 5.75
C GLY A 196 3.31 25.53 6.80
N SER A 197 4.05 24.67 7.50
CA SER A 197 5.41 24.93 8.00
C SER A 197 6.04 23.60 8.44
N THR A 198 7.23 23.36 7.91
CA THR A 198 8.24 22.34 8.22
C THR A 198 7.91 21.24 9.26
N SER A 199 7.88 20.00 8.76
CA SER A 199 8.11 18.72 9.47
C SER A 199 7.85 18.65 10.99
N SER A 200 6.67 18.17 11.35
CA SER A 200 6.45 17.19 12.44
C SER A 200 7.09 17.47 13.82
N GLN A 201 7.19 18.72 14.26
CA GLN A 201 7.45 19.01 15.68
C GLN A 201 6.10 19.02 16.42
N LYS A 202 5.82 17.95 17.17
CA LYS A 202 4.70 17.94 18.13
C LYS A 202 5.05 18.89 19.28
N CYS A 203 4.04 19.59 19.80
CA CYS A 203 4.18 20.49 20.94
C CYS A 203 4.69 19.70 22.15
N LYS A 204 5.83 20.11 22.72
CA LYS A 204 6.41 19.43 23.90
C LYS A 204 5.47 19.40 25.10
N ALA A 205 4.55 20.36 25.22
CA ALA A 205 3.61 20.45 26.33
C ALA A 205 2.37 19.56 26.14
N CYS A 206 1.65 19.71 25.02
CA CYS A 206 0.33 19.08 24.81
C CYS A 206 0.28 18.02 23.70
N ASP A 207 1.42 17.66 23.10
CA ASP A 207 1.56 16.73 21.97
C ASP A 207 0.78 17.10 20.70
N GLY A 208 0.17 18.29 20.65
CA GLY A 208 -0.53 18.81 19.48
C GLY A 208 0.41 19.18 18.34
N PHE A 209 -0.10 19.26 17.12
CA PHE A 209 0.67 19.68 15.95
C PHE A 209 0.77 21.22 15.87
N HIS A 210 1.48 21.82 16.82
CA HIS A 210 1.81 23.25 16.84
C HIS A 210 3.10 23.49 17.64
N THR A 211 3.73 24.64 17.43
CA THR A 211 4.90 25.10 18.22
C THR A 211 4.46 25.45 19.65
N LEU A 212 5.33 25.21 20.65
CA LEU A 212 5.04 25.53 22.06
C LEU A 212 4.47 26.94 22.27
N SER A 213 5.00 27.95 21.57
CA SER A 213 4.55 29.35 21.65
C SER A 213 3.08 29.58 21.24
N LYS A 214 2.47 28.66 20.48
CA LYS A 214 1.05 28.73 20.05
C LYS A 214 0.17 27.72 20.82
N CYS A 215 0.66 27.19 21.93
CA CYS A 215 -0.05 26.18 22.71
C CYS A 215 -1.03 26.82 23.69
N TRP A 216 -2.34 26.68 23.44
CA TRP A 216 -3.39 27.20 24.31
C TRP A 216 -3.42 26.55 25.71
N TYR A 217 -2.92 25.33 25.86
CA TYR A 217 -2.82 24.67 27.17
C TYR A 217 -1.64 25.16 28.02
N ALA A 218 -0.56 25.65 27.39
CA ALA A 218 0.58 26.24 28.09
C ALA A 218 0.41 27.75 28.31
N PHE A 219 -0.31 28.42 27.41
CA PHE A 219 -0.60 29.85 27.42
C PHE A 219 -2.11 30.09 27.28
N PRO A 220 -2.88 30.00 28.37
CA PRO A 220 -4.34 30.18 28.32
C PRO A 220 -4.73 31.58 27.84
N ASP A 221 -3.88 32.59 28.04
CA ASP A 221 -4.11 33.98 27.59
C ASP A 221 -4.12 34.14 26.06
N THR A 222 -3.59 33.15 25.32
CA THR A 222 -3.58 33.13 23.84
C THR A 222 -4.74 32.36 23.24
N ALA A 223 -5.64 31.81 24.07
CA ALA A 223 -6.76 31.02 23.62
C ALA A 223 -7.88 31.92 23.04
N PRO A 224 -8.52 31.53 21.92
CA PRO A 224 -9.67 32.25 21.38
C PRO A 224 -10.84 32.33 22.37
N GLU A 225 -11.63 33.40 22.27
CA GLU A 225 -12.85 33.58 23.04
C GLU A 225 -13.84 32.44 22.75
N GLY A 226 -14.21 31.68 23.78
CA GLY A 226 -15.03 30.46 23.68
C GLY A 226 -14.24 29.13 23.63
N TRP A 227 -12.91 29.15 23.71
CA TRP A 227 -12.14 27.92 23.82
C TRP A 227 -12.33 27.24 25.18
N GLN A 228 -12.78 25.97 25.17
CA GLN A 228 -12.95 25.18 26.39
C GLN A 228 -11.79 24.19 26.57
N PRO A 229 -10.97 24.33 27.63
CA PRO A 229 -9.91 23.39 27.94
C PRO A 229 -10.47 22.02 28.32
N ARG A 230 -9.86 20.96 27.82
CA ARG A 230 -10.16 19.59 28.28
C ARG A 230 -9.41 19.29 29.57
N ASP A 231 -10.09 18.81 30.60
CA ASP A 231 -9.50 18.56 31.92
C ASP A 231 -8.32 17.59 31.90
N HIS A 232 -8.43 16.49 31.14
CA HIS A 232 -7.37 15.50 31.06
C HIS A 232 -6.09 16.04 30.40
N ILE A 233 -6.21 16.88 29.38
CA ILE A 233 -5.06 17.50 28.70
C ILE A 233 -4.45 18.56 29.61
N THR A 234 -5.28 19.33 30.31
CA THR A 234 -4.81 20.34 31.27
C THR A 234 -4.01 19.71 32.42
N LYS A 235 -4.50 18.60 32.99
CA LYS A 235 -3.77 17.83 34.02
C LYS A 235 -2.46 17.26 33.49
N MET A 236 -2.47 16.70 32.27
CA MET A 236 -1.27 16.17 31.63
C MET A 236 -0.21 17.24 31.37
N VAL A 237 -0.62 18.41 30.85
CA VAL A 237 0.27 19.54 30.58
C VAL A 237 0.87 20.09 31.87
N LYS A 238 0.05 20.28 32.92
CA LYS A 238 0.55 20.70 34.25
C LYS A 238 1.57 19.71 34.81
N ASN A 239 1.25 18.42 34.80
CA ASN A 239 2.17 17.39 35.29
C ASN A 239 3.48 17.34 34.50
N ARG A 240 3.43 17.52 33.18
CA ARG A 240 4.65 17.56 32.35
C ARG A 240 5.49 18.79 32.62
N ILE A 241 4.88 19.98 32.68
CA ILE A 241 5.60 21.21 33.01
C ILE A 241 6.29 21.07 34.36
N SER A 242 5.62 20.51 35.38
CA SER A 242 6.22 20.31 36.71
C SER A 242 7.29 19.21 36.77
N ASN A 243 7.26 18.22 35.87
CA ASN A 243 8.19 17.08 35.92
C ASN A 243 9.42 17.26 35.02
N THR A 244 9.43 18.24 34.11
CA THR A 244 10.55 18.49 33.19
C THR A 244 11.02 19.94 33.31
N PRO A 245 12.17 20.22 33.95
CA PRO A 245 12.65 21.58 34.17
C PRO A 245 12.91 22.34 32.86
N ASP A 246 13.40 21.65 31.82
CA ASP A 246 13.62 22.23 30.49
C ASP A 246 12.34 22.81 29.86
N LEU A 247 11.18 22.16 30.08
CA LEU A 247 9.90 22.65 29.56
C LEU A 247 9.36 23.80 30.38
N GLU A 248 9.62 23.81 31.69
CA GLU A 248 9.26 24.92 32.56
C GLU A 248 10.02 26.19 32.16
N ASP A 249 11.33 26.08 31.90
CA ASP A 249 12.17 27.18 31.43
C ASP A 249 11.79 27.67 30.02
N ASP A 250 11.45 26.76 29.10
CA ASP A 250 10.95 27.10 27.76
C ASP A 250 9.61 27.88 27.84
N VAL A 251 8.68 27.43 28.71
CA VAL A 251 7.40 28.11 28.94
C VAL A 251 7.62 29.47 29.60
N ARG A 252 8.49 29.54 30.62
CA ARG A 252 8.83 30.79 31.33
C ARG A 252 9.52 31.81 30.42
N SER A 253 10.44 31.35 29.57
CA SER A 253 11.14 32.19 28.59
C SER A 253 10.19 32.74 27.52
N SER A 254 9.17 31.97 27.16
CA SER A 254 8.13 32.40 26.21
C SER A 254 7.12 33.39 26.81
N LYS A 255 6.93 33.41 28.15
CA LYS A 255 6.08 34.40 28.85
C LYS A 255 6.72 35.78 29.01
N ARG A 256 8.05 35.89 28.90
CA ARG A 256 8.72 37.18 29.02
C ARG A 256 8.48 38.00 27.75
N PRO A 257 7.98 39.25 27.85
CA PRO A 257 7.97 40.13 26.70
C PRO A 257 9.43 40.30 26.22
N ARG A 258 9.69 39.98 24.96
CA ARG A 258 10.99 40.23 24.33
C ARG A 258 11.19 41.74 24.22
N SER A 259 11.63 42.40 25.28
CA SER A 259 12.25 43.73 25.18
C SER A 259 13.62 43.54 24.51
N ARG A 260 13.63 43.46 23.18
CA ARG A 260 14.87 43.56 22.39
C ARG A 260 15.20 45.04 22.25
N THR A 261 15.90 45.61 23.21
CA THR A 261 16.82 46.71 22.89
C THR A 261 18.06 46.08 22.25
N PRO A 262 18.42 46.43 21.00
CA PRO A 262 19.66 45.96 20.41
C PRO A 262 20.82 46.65 21.12
N VAL A 263 21.76 45.85 21.64
CA VAL A 263 23.06 46.34 22.12
C VAL A 263 23.81 46.89 20.91
N ILE A 264 23.82 48.22 20.77
CA ILE A 264 24.66 48.92 19.79
C ILE A 264 26.11 48.70 20.24
N LYS A 265 26.86 47.88 19.49
CA LYS A 265 28.31 47.80 19.62
C LYS A 265 28.88 49.16 19.22
N LYS A 266 29.51 49.86 20.17
CA LYS A 266 30.26 51.09 19.91
C LYS A 266 31.40 50.76 18.92
N SER A 267 31.31 51.26 17.70
CA SER A 267 32.42 51.36 16.77
C SER A 267 33.40 52.40 17.31
N GLN A 268 34.61 51.97 17.68
CA GLN A 268 35.74 52.87 17.90
C GLN A 268 36.36 53.17 16.53
N SER A 269 36.04 54.33 15.97
CA SER A 269 36.81 54.92 14.88
C SER A 269 37.83 55.87 15.50
N ALA A 270 39.11 55.56 15.37
CA ALA A 270 40.19 56.46 15.76
C ALA A 270 40.27 57.61 14.74
N THR A 271 40.03 58.83 15.18
CA THR A 271 40.28 60.06 14.41
C THR A 271 41.77 60.41 14.55
N PRO A 272 42.54 60.56 13.47
CA PRO A 272 43.90 61.07 13.55
C PRO A 272 43.88 62.59 13.79
N THR A 273 44.58 63.02 14.85
CA THR A 273 44.89 64.41 15.16
C THR A 273 45.82 64.98 14.09
N ILE A 274 45.42 66.08 13.45
CA ILE A 274 46.29 66.88 12.57
C ILE A 274 46.76 68.07 13.41
N GLU A 275 48.06 68.16 13.66
CA GLU A 275 48.69 69.32 14.29
C GLU A 275 48.79 70.48 13.28
N PRO A 276 48.53 71.74 13.69
CA PRO A 276 48.74 72.89 12.81
C PRO A 276 50.22 73.26 12.75
N THR A 277 50.79 73.15 11.55
CA THR A 277 52.07 73.77 11.19
C THR A 277 51.96 75.29 11.29
N SER A 278 52.78 75.87 12.16
CA SER A 278 53.12 77.28 12.20
C SER A 278 54.08 77.62 11.06
N GLU A 279 53.67 78.53 10.16
CA GLU A 279 54.57 79.24 9.25
C GLU A 279 54.64 80.70 9.73
N GLU A 280 55.88 81.15 10.01
CA GLU A 280 56.30 82.56 10.10
C GLU A 280 56.50 83.15 8.69
#